data_AF-A0A2S5P6D3-F1
#
_entry.id   AF-A0A2S5P6D3-F1
#
_cell.length_a   1.000
_cell.length_b   1.000
_cell.length_c   1.000
_cell.angle_alpha   90.00
_cell.angle_beta   90.00
_cell.angle_gamma   90.00
#
_symmetry.space_group_name_H-M   'P 1'
#
loop_
_entity.id
_entity.type
_entity.pdbx_description
1 polymer ?
#
loop_
_entity_poly.entity_id
_entity_poly.type
_entity_poly.pdbx_seq_one_letter_code
_entity_poly.pdbx_strand_id
1 'polypeptide(L)' 'MEPKVIVLITMLSLPNGDSGVNVKPFPTVALCAEAADIEVTDPFVANAECAELDNGVLTLNFNRETSTASEPKPKV' A
#
# COMPACT_ATOMS: atom_id res chain seq x y z
N MET A 1 25.15 -3.13 -13.39
CA MET A 1 23.89 -2.42 -13.07
C MET A 1 22.87 -3.50 -12.82
N GLU A 2 22.48 -3.71 -11.58
CA GLU A 2 21.37 -4.61 -11.28
C GLU A 2 20.05 -3.96 -11.73
N PRO A 3 19.16 -4.69 -12.40
CA PRO A 3 17.89 -4.14 -12.84
C PRO A 3 17.04 -3.79 -11.60
N LYS A 4 16.76 -2.49 -11.43
CA LYS A 4 15.83 -2.01 -10.41
C LYS A 4 14.44 -2.44 -10.81
N VAL A 5 13.87 -3.39 -10.07
CA VAL A 5 12.49 -3.82 -10.29
C VAL A 5 11.60 -2.88 -9.49
N ILE A 6 10.64 -2.23 -10.15
CA ILE A 6 9.68 -1.34 -9.52
C ILE A 6 8.39 -2.14 -9.36
N VAL A 7 7.76 -2.04 -8.20
CA VAL A 7 6.49 -2.70 -7.91
C VAL A 7 5.49 -1.70 -7.37
N LEU A 8 4.25 -1.89 -7.78
CA LEU A 8 3.08 -1.31 -7.16
C LEU A 8 2.58 -2.28 -6.10
N ILE A 9 2.42 -1.78 -4.89
CA ILE A 9 1.86 -2.50 -3.75
C ILE A 9 0.48 -1.91 -3.50
N THR A 10 -0.55 -2.74 -3.62
CA THR A 10 -1.93 -2.35 -3.31
C THR A 10 -2.39 -3.10 -2.08
N MET A 11 -2.68 -2.37 -1.01
CA MET A 11 -3.32 -2.90 0.19
C MET A 11 -4.84 -2.88 0.00
N LEU A 12 -5.44 -4.05 0.05
CA LEU A 12 -6.88 -4.24 -0.07
C LEU A 12 -7.51 -4.32 1.32
N SER A 13 -8.60 -3.59 1.52
CA SER A 13 -9.50 -3.75 2.65
C SER A 13 -10.83 -4.31 2.14
N LEU A 14 -10.99 -5.62 2.26
CA LEU A 14 -12.18 -6.29 1.81
C LEU A 14 -13.30 -6.19 2.87
N PRO A 15 -14.57 -6.09 2.45
CA PRO A 15 -15.71 -5.86 3.35
C PRO A 15 -16.00 -7.07 4.27
N ASN A 16 -15.42 -8.23 4.00
CA ASN A 16 -15.45 -9.41 4.87
C ASN A 16 -14.46 -9.32 6.05
N GLY A 17 -13.70 -8.21 6.18
CA GLY A 17 -12.70 -8.01 7.23
C GLY A 17 -11.33 -8.60 6.90
N ASP A 18 -11.15 -9.14 5.70
CA ASP A 18 -9.87 -9.65 5.22
C ASP A 18 -9.01 -8.50 4.67
N SER A 19 -7.70 -8.59 4.87
CA SER A 19 -6.74 -7.61 4.35
C SER A 19 -5.79 -8.32 3.40
N GLY A 20 -5.83 -7.93 2.13
CA GLY A 20 -4.99 -8.50 1.07
C GLY A 20 -3.86 -7.54 0.69
N VAL A 21 -2.74 -8.08 0.23
CA VAL A 21 -1.67 -7.29 -0.40
C VAL A 21 -1.48 -7.82 -1.81
N ASN A 22 -1.67 -6.95 -2.80
CA ASN A 22 -1.40 -7.24 -4.20
C ASN A 22 -0.10 -6.55 -4.60
N VAL A 23 0.79 -7.26 -5.29
CA VAL A 23 2.08 -6.72 -5.74
C VAL A 23 2.19 -6.93 -7.25
N LYS A 24 2.36 -5.83 -8.00
CA LYS A 24 2.44 -5.85 -9.45
C LYS A 24 3.73 -5.17 -9.94
N PRO A 25 4.56 -5.82 -10.78
CA PRO A 25 5.77 -5.20 -11.31
C PRO A 25 5.45 -4.15 -12.38
N PHE A 26 6.25 -3.10 -12.40
CA PHE A 26 6.18 -2.00 -13.35
C PHE A 26 7.56 -1.70 -13.95
N PRO A 27 7.60 -1.22 -15.21
CA PRO A 27 8.86 -0.92 -15.90
C PRO A 27 9.47 0.43 -15.49
N THR A 28 8.68 1.39 -14.99
CA THR A 28 9.16 2.71 -14.56
C THR A 28 8.38 3.23 -13.36
N VAL A 29 8.98 4.17 -12.61
CA VAL A 29 8.34 4.77 -11.42
C VAL A 29 7.14 5.61 -11.83
N ALA A 30 7.24 6.32 -12.97
CA ALA A 30 6.15 7.13 -13.51
C ALA A 30 4.89 6.28 -13.77
N LEU A 31 5.03 5.14 -14.46
CA LEU A 31 3.90 4.26 -14.75
C LEU A 31 3.34 3.58 -13.49
N CYS A 32 4.20 3.33 -12.50
CA CYS A 32 3.76 2.84 -11.20
C CYS A 32 2.91 3.90 -10.49
N ALA A 33 3.37 5.15 -10.45
CA ALA A 33 2.67 6.24 -9.76
C ALA A 33 1.28 6.49 -10.37
N GLU A 34 1.20 6.55 -11.71
CA GLU A 34 -0.09 6.69 -12.40
C GLU A 34 -1.04 5.53 -12.07
N ALA A 35 -0.52 4.30 -11.99
CA ALA A 35 -1.32 3.15 -11.60
C ALA A 35 -1.73 3.22 -10.11
N ALA A 36 -0.85 3.68 -9.21
CA ALA A 36 -1.18 3.86 -7.80
C ALA A 36 -2.32 4.87 -7.61
N ASP A 37 -2.25 6.01 -8.30
CA ASP A 37 -3.31 7.04 -8.31
C ASP A 37 -4.66 6.49 -8.79
N ILE A 38 -4.66 5.54 -9.72
CA ILE A 38 -5.89 4.88 -10.17
C ILE A 38 -6.39 3.89 -9.11
N GLU A 39 -5.51 3.05 -8.55
CA GLU A 39 -5.89 2.01 -7.58
C GLU A 39 -6.45 2.63 -6.29
N VAL A 40 -5.95 3.76 -5.80
CA VAL A 40 -6.51 4.43 -4.59
C VAL A 40 -7.94 4.96 -4.78
N THR A 41 -8.44 5.01 -6.02
CA THR A 41 -9.85 5.36 -6.28
C THR A 41 -10.80 4.18 -6.09
N ASP A 42 -10.27 2.95 -6.02
CA ASP A 42 -11.08 1.76 -5.77
C ASP A 42 -11.50 1.70 -4.29
N PRO A 43 -12.80 1.53 -3.99
CA PRO A 43 -13.31 1.55 -2.62
C PRO A 43 -12.82 0.38 -1.75
N PHE A 44 -12.27 -0.67 -2.36
CA PHE A 44 -11.68 -1.82 -1.67
C PHE A 44 -10.17 -1.67 -1.49
N VAL A 45 -9.56 -0.61 -2.01
CA VAL A 45 -8.15 -0.30 -1.82
C VAL A 45 -8.01 0.62 -0.60
N ALA A 46 -7.35 0.11 0.43
CA ALA A 46 -7.00 0.90 1.60
C ALA A 46 -5.86 1.87 1.31
N ASN A 47 -4.90 1.43 0.50
CA ASN A 47 -3.70 2.19 0.18
C ASN A 47 -2.99 1.57 -1.04
N ALA A 48 -2.31 2.40 -1.85
CA ALA A 48 -1.44 1.93 -2.91
C ALA A 48 -0.13 2.72 -2.91
N GLU A 49 1.00 2.01 -3.01
CA GLU A 49 2.34 2.60 -2.94
C GLU A 49 3.28 1.99 -3.98
N CYS A 50 4.18 2.82 -4.51
CA CYS A 50 5.25 2.38 -5.40
C CYS A 50 6.54 2.17 -4.62
N ALA A 51 7.13 1.00 -4.78
CA ALA A 51 8.41 0.64 -4.15
C ALA A 51 9.38 0.07 -5.18
N GLU A 52 10.66 0.34 -4.96
CA GLU A 52 11.75 -0.32 -5.67
C GLU A 52 12.17 -1.56 -4.85
N LEU A 53 12.36 -2.71 -5.53
CA LEU A 53 13.03 -3.86 -4.92
C LEU A 53 14.51 -3.55 -4.78
N ASP A 54 15.01 -3.64 -3.55
CA ASP A 54 16.43 -3.59 -3.25
C ASP A 54 16.97 -5.02 -3.17
N ASN A 55 17.93 -5.39 -4.03
CA ASN A 55 18.53 -6.73 -4.07
C ASN A 55 17.52 -7.89 -4.17
N GLY A 56 16.37 -7.67 -4.84
CA GLY A 56 15.31 -8.65 -4.97
C GLY A 56 14.45 -8.84 -3.71
N VAL A 57 14.66 -8.01 -2.69
CA VAL A 57 13.87 -8.01 -1.45
C VAL A 57 12.95 -6.80 -1.44
N LEU A 58 11.67 -7.05 -1.15
CA LEU A 58 10.68 -6.00 -0.91
C LEU A 58 10.50 -5.86 0.60
N THR A 59 10.86 -4.70 1.15
CA THR A 59 10.63 -4.41 2.57
C THR A 59 9.36 -3.56 2.69
N LEU A 60 8.30 -4.18 3.20
CA LEU A 60 7.03 -3.51 3.44
C LEU A 60 6.99 -3.04 4.89
N ASN A 61 6.86 -1.72 5.09
CA ASN A 61 6.67 -1.17 6.43
C ASN A 61 5.19 -0.81 6.61
N PHE A 62 4.45 -1.73 7.21
CA PHE A 62 3.07 -1.47 7.60
C PHE A 62 3.04 -0.69 8.91
N ASN A 63 3.18 0.63 8.82
CA ASN A 63 2.76 1.49 9.92
C ASN A 63 1.23 1.46 9.96
N ARG A 64 0.71 0.46 10.66
CA ARG A 64 -0.66 0.45 11.15
C ARG A 64 -0.71 1.52 12.24
N GLU A 65 -0.62 2.79 11.86
CA GLU A 65 -1.19 3.85 12.68
C GLU A 65 -2.67 3.50 12.76
N THR A 66 -3.01 2.76 13.81
CA THR A 66 -4.34 2.73 14.34
C THR A 66 -4.75 4.19 14.38
N SER A 67 -5.59 4.61 13.43
CA SER A 67 -6.44 5.77 13.62
C SER A 67 -7.06 5.53 14.97
N THR A 68 -6.51 6.20 15.97
CA THR A 68 -6.91 6.10 17.34
C THR A 68 -8.30 6.69 17.31
N ALA A 69 -9.30 5.82 17.27
CA ALA A 69 -10.61 6.15 17.78
C ALA A 69 -10.34 6.72 19.17
N SER A 70 -10.32 8.05 19.25
CA SER A 70 -10.12 8.76 20.49
C SER A 70 -11.37 8.43 21.31
N GLU A 71 -11.24 7.44 22.18
CA GLU A 71 -12.21 7.19 23.24
C GLU A 71 -12.48 8.52 23.95
N PRO A 72 -13.74 9.00 24.01
CA PRO A 72 -14.04 10.15 24.85
C PRO A 72 -13.86 9.69 26.30
N LYS A 73 -12.74 10.08 26.93
CA LYS A 73 -12.55 9.94 28.37
C LYS A 73 -13.78 10.50 29.09
N PRO A 74 -14.44 9.75 29.97
CA PRO A 74 -15.50 10.30 30.80
C PRO A 74 -14.87 11.33 31.75
N LYS A 75 -15.40 12.56 31.72
CA LYS A 75 -15.11 13.56 32.75
C LYS A 75 -15.71 13.07 34.07
N VAL A 76 -14.85 12.89 35.08
CA VAL A 76 -15.20 12.74 36.49
C VAL A 76 -15.57 14.11 37.05
#